data_AF-A0A4P5YKL8-F1
#
_entry.id   AF-A0A4P5YKL8-F1
#
_cell.length_a   1.000
_cell.length_b   1.000
_cell.length_c   1.000
_cell.angle_alpha   90.00
_cell.angle_beta   90.00
_cell.angle_gamma   90.00
#
_symmetry.space_group_name_H-M   'P 1'
#
loop_
_entity.id
_entity.type
_entity.pdbx_description
1 polymer ?
#
loop_
_entity_poly.entity_id
_entity_poly.type
_entity_poly.pdbx_seq_one_letter_code
_entity_poly.pdbx_strand_id
1 'polypeptide(L)'
;MPLPFAHLDLPTAEQLIAAAEPVATAIAAAADRPDEPWAPGKWTRRQLATHIADTESAMLDRVRRVLAEDAPMLADIPEDLWAANLPAQRDPVVAAGLFRACRLALADLLHALPNTDLERVGVHSAFGRMRLADILRHCHGHAEHHARQLNGVPLPTPAYAAAPNRVLARHAATVSWTNHDPAAGTRYSRVHQWQFDTGIVIRASASPHVVPLPLSAEDAVDPEEAVVAAAASCHLLTVLWLAQKAGFFALSYTDRAWGELVADVDGGRSLHRIVLRPSISWHGLAPTAQELADLHHQAHRECYIARSLRCPVMVEATAQVEATAQVEATEPS
;
A
#
# COMPACT_ATOMS: atom_id res chain seq x y z
N MET A 1 -5.51 5.42 3.93
CA MET A 1 -5.01 5.20 5.31
C MET A 1 -4.58 6.57 5.84
N PRO A 2 -5.04 7.01 7.03
CA PRO A 2 -4.57 8.27 7.58
C PRO A 2 -3.07 8.19 7.88
N LEU A 3 -2.35 9.31 7.72
CA LEU A 3 -0.94 9.36 8.12
C LEU A 3 -0.82 9.03 9.61
N PRO A 4 0.25 8.35 10.05
CA PRO A 4 0.41 7.90 11.45
C PRO A 4 0.19 8.98 12.51
N PHE A 5 0.54 10.23 12.20
CA PHE A 5 0.47 11.37 13.12
C PHE A 5 -0.60 12.41 12.71
N ALA A 6 -1.52 12.09 11.80
CA ALA A 6 -2.59 13.01 11.40
C ALA A 6 -3.53 13.41 12.56
N HIS A 7 -3.49 12.68 13.67
CA HIS A 7 -4.27 12.93 14.88
C HIS A 7 -3.65 13.99 15.82
N LEU A 8 -2.40 14.40 15.59
CA LEU A 8 -1.75 15.43 16.40
C LEU A 8 -2.31 16.83 16.08
N ASP A 9 -2.17 17.74 17.03
CA ASP A 9 -2.39 19.16 16.76
C ASP A 9 -1.41 19.67 15.70
N LEU A 10 -1.84 20.66 14.92
CA LEU A 10 -0.95 21.28 13.94
C LEU A 10 0.15 22.04 14.70
N PRO A 11 1.45 21.75 14.44
CA PRO A 11 2.52 22.42 15.15
C PRO A 11 2.65 23.89 14.70
N THR A 12 2.94 24.80 15.63
CA THR A 12 3.39 26.16 15.30
C THR A 12 4.86 26.16 14.88
N ALA A 13 5.30 27.23 14.22
CA ALA A 13 6.70 27.44 13.89
C ALA A 13 7.59 27.42 15.15
N GLU A 14 7.13 28.01 16.25
CA GLU A 14 7.83 28.03 17.54
C GLU A 14 7.94 26.62 18.13
N GLN A 15 6.91 25.78 18.00
CA GLN A 15 6.96 24.39 18.44
C GLN A 15 7.97 23.57 17.63
N LEU A 16 8.04 23.79 16.31
CA LEU A 16 9.05 23.14 15.47
C LEU A 16 10.48 23.57 15.83
N ILE A 17 10.69 24.87 16.09
CA ILE A 17 11.99 25.40 16.53
C ILE A 17 12.36 24.83 17.91
N ALA A 18 11.43 24.84 18.86
CA ALA A 18 11.67 24.35 20.22
C ALA A 18 11.99 22.85 20.24
N ALA A 19 11.34 22.06 19.38
CA ALA A 19 11.60 20.62 19.25
C ALA A 19 12.89 20.29 18.48
N ALA A 20 13.46 21.24 17.74
CA ALA A 20 14.62 20.97 16.88
C ALA A 20 15.86 20.56 17.69
N GLU A 21 16.17 21.28 18.77
CA GLU A 21 17.40 21.05 19.53
C GLU A 21 17.40 19.73 20.33
N PRO A 22 16.32 19.36 21.05
CA PRO A 22 16.24 18.07 21.72
C PRO A 22 16.38 16.89 20.77
N VAL A 23 15.76 16.96 19.57
CA VAL A 23 15.87 15.90 18.57
C VAL A 23 17.28 15.86 17.96
N ALA A 24 17.85 17.01 17.58
CA ALA A 24 19.21 17.08 17.05
C ALA A 24 20.24 16.54 18.06
N THR A 25 20.05 16.82 19.35
CA THR A 25 20.88 16.26 20.43
C THR A 25 20.78 14.74 20.50
N ALA A 26 19.57 14.19 20.39
CA ALA A 26 19.37 12.73 20.37
C ALA A 26 20.03 12.06 19.17
N ILE A 27 19.97 12.70 17.99
CA ILE A 27 20.63 12.26 16.77
C ILE A 27 22.15 12.27 16.96
N ALA A 28 22.72 13.40 17.40
CA ALA A 28 24.18 13.55 17.58
C ALA A 28 24.74 12.53 18.60
N ALA A 29 24.01 12.26 19.69
CA ALA A 29 24.40 11.29 20.70
C ALA A 29 24.52 9.85 20.17
N ALA A 30 24.01 9.53 18.96
CA ALA A 30 24.25 8.24 18.33
C ALA A 30 25.72 8.05 17.88
N ALA A 31 26.49 9.12 17.73
CA ALA A 31 27.92 9.05 17.39
C ALA A 31 28.75 8.36 18.50
N ASP A 32 28.41 8.63 19.76
CA ASP A 32 29.13 8.15 20.94
C ASP A 32 28.64 6.78 21.43
N ARG A 33 27.66 6.19 20.73
CA ARG A 33 27.05 4.91 21.11
C ARG A 33 27.54 3.76 20.22
N PRO A 34 27.59 2.53 20.77
CA PRO A 34 27.77 1.33 19.97
C PRO A 34 26.73 1.28 18.85
N ASP A 35 27.16 0.85 17.66
CA ASP A 35 26.29 0.74 16.49
C ASP A 35 25.43 -0.54 16.57
N GLU A 36 24.53 -0.54 17.54
CA GLU A 36 23.65 -1.67 17.84
C GLU A 36 22.18 -1.29 17.54
N PRO A 37 21.33 -2.30 17.22
CA PRO A 37 19.90 -2.13 17.15
C PRO A 37 19.32 -1.39 18.36
N TRP A 38 18.40 -0.44 18.12
CA TRP A 38 17.71 0.22 19.25
C TRP A 38 16.73 -0.72 19.97
N ALA A 39 16.28 -1.79 19.31
CA ALA A 39 15.54 -2.92 19.85
C ALA A 39 15.76 -4.18 18.99
N PRO A 40 15.45 -5.40 19.49
CA PRO A 40 15.61 -6.64 18.71
C PRO A 40 14.89 -6.59 17.36
N GLY A 41 15.61 -6.89 16.28
CA GLY A 41 15.09 -6.88 14.91
C GLY A 41 14.80 -5.49 14.33
N LYS A 42 15.29 -4.42 14.96
CA LYS A 42 15.16 -3.04 14.47
C LYS A 42 16.49 -2.50 13.96
N TRP A 43 16.43 -1.37 13.25
CA TRP A 43 17.62 -0.65 12.79
C TRP A 43 18.58 -0.27 13.93
N THR A 44 19.85 -0.10 13.58
CA THR A 44 20.84 0.47 14.51
C THR A 44 20.53 1.92 14.83
N ARG A 45 21.10 2.43 15.93
CA ARG A 45 20.95 3.85 16.28
C ARG A 45 21.51 4.79 15.20
N ARG A 46 22.59 4.39 14.49
CA ARG A 46 23.13 5.20 13.38
C ARG A 46 22.21 5.19 12.18
N GLN A 47 21.66 4.03 11.81
CA GLN A 47 20.63 3.94 10.78
C GLN A 47 19.41 4.80 11.11
N LEU A 48 18.93 4.75 12.36
CA LEU A 48 17.80 5.55 12.80
C LEU A 48 18.11 7.05 12.79
N ALA A 49 19.30 7.46 13.24
CA ALA A 49 19.77 8.84 13.19
C ALA A 49 19.82 9.39 11.75
N THR A 50 20.36 8.61 10.80
CA THR A 50 20.36 8.93 9.37
C THR A 50 18.95 9.09 8.84
N HIS A 51 18.06 8.12 9.14
CA HIS A 51 16.68 8.11 8.70
C HIS A 51 15.89 9.37 9.12
N ILE A 52 16.07 9.84 10.36
CA ILE A 52 15.41 11.06 10.83
C ILE A 52 15.82 12.25 9.97
N ALA A 53 17.13 12.42 9.70
CA ALA A 53 17.63 13.54 8.92
C ALA A 53 17.20 13.47 7.44
N ASP A 54 17.26 12.29 6.82
CA ASP A 54 16.83 12.10 5.44
C ASP A 54 15.33 12.35 5.27
N THR A 55 14.51 11.83 6.18
CA THR A 55 13.07 12.05 6.16
C THR A 55 12.71 13.52 6.36
N GLU A 56 13.40 14.22 7.27
CA GLU A 56 13.17 15.66 7.50
C GLU A 56 13.46 16.48 6.23
N SER A 57 14.52 16.14 5.50
CA SER A 57 14.86 16.81 4.24
C SER A 57 13.80 16.58 3.15
N ALA A 58 13.28 15.36 3.05
CA ALA A 58 12.21 15.02 2.11
C ALA A 58 10.88 15.68 2.50
N MET A 59 10.57 15.81 3.80
CA MET A 59 9.38 16.52 4.27
C MET A 59 9.46 18.01 3.95
N LEU A 60 10.62 18.65 4.11
CA LEU A 60 10.83 20.04 3.72
C LEU A 60 10.60 20.25 2.21
N ASP A 61 11.12 19.36 1.37
CA ASP A 61 10.87 19.39 -0.08
C ASP A 61 9.37 19.26 -0.39
N ARG A 62 8.68 18.31 0.24
CA ARG A 62 7.23 18.13 0.08
C ARG A 62 6.44 19.38 0.46
N VAL A 63 6.78 20.03 1.58
CA VAL A 63 6.15 21.28 1.99
C VAL A 63 6.35 22.36 0.93
N ARG A 64 7.59 22.55 0.44
CA ARG A 64 7.89 23.52 -0.61
C ARG A 64 7.09 23.26 -1.88
N ARG A 65 7.01 22.01 -2.33
CA ARG A 65 6.21 21.63 -3.51
C ARG A 65 4.74 21.91 -3.31
N VAL A 66 4.14 21.48 -2.20
CA VAL A 66 2.70 21.68 -1.96
C VAL A 66 2.34 23.16 -1.91
N LEU A 67 3.26 24.01 -1.44
CA LEU A 67 3.10 25.47 -1.43
C LEU A 67 3.30 26.14 -2.79
N ALA A 68 4.18 25.61 -3.63
CA ALA A 68 4.55 26.23 -4.91
C ALA A 68 3.73 25.70 -6.10
N GLU A 69 3.35 24.42 -6.06
CA GLU A 69 2.76 23.67 -7.17
C GLU A 69 1.28 23.35 -6.89
N ASP A 70 0.51 23.07 -7.96
CA ASP A 70 -0.87 22.57 -7.83
C ASP A 70 -0.85 21.04 -7.73
N ALA A 71 -1.31 20.52 -6.60
CA ALA A 71 -1.44 19.09 -6.31
C ALA A 71 -0.22 18.22 -6.72
N PRO A 72 1.03 18.58 -6.36
CA PRO A 72 2.23 17.89 -6.85
C PRO A 72 2.29 16.43 -6.42
N MET A 73 2.90 15.59 -7.25
CA MET A 73 3.22 14.21 -6.89
C MET A 73 4.32 14.19 -5.81
N LEU A 74 4.05 13.50 -4.70
CA LEU A 74 4.98 13.32 -3.59
C LEU A 74 5.43 11.85 -3.58
N ALA A 75 6.65 11.60 -4.05
CA ALA A 75 7.21 10.25 -4.05
C ALA A 75 7.35 9.72 -2.62
N ASP A 76 7.06 8.43 -2.44
CA ASP A 76 7.33 7.72 -1.19
C ASP A 76 8.83 7.70 -0.89
N ILE A 77 9.17 7.55 0.39
CA ILE A 77 10.56 7.45 0.85
C ILE A 77 10.83 5.96 1.05
N PRO A 78 11.61 5.30 0.18
CA PRO A 78 11.91 3.88 0.33
C PRO A 78 12.99 3.71 1.41
N GLU A 79 12.60 3.93 2.66
CA GLU A 79 13.48 4.04 3.83
C GLU A 79 14.36 2.80 4.06
N ASP A 80 13.81 1.60 3.85
CA ASP A 80 14.57 0.35 3.93
C ASP A 80 15.63 0.25 2.82
N LEU A 81 15.30 0.70 1.60
CA LEU A 81 16.28 0.73 0.50
C LEU A 81 17.35 1.79 0.76
N TRP A 82 17.02 2.92 1.35
CA TRP A 82 17.99 3.96 1.70
C TRP A 82 18.94 3.46 2.79
N ALA A 83 18.40 2.83 3.84
CA ALA A 83 19.18 2.25 4.92
C ALA A 83 20.09 1.10 4.46
N ALA A 84 19.68 0.33 3.45
CA ALA A 84 20.43 -0.80 2.92
C ALA A 84 21.46 -0.44 1.84
N ASN A 85 21.14 0.51 0.95
CA ASN A 85 21.88 0.69 -0.31
C ASN A 85 22.66 2.00 -0.43
N LEU A 86 22.34 3.03 0.39
CA LEU A 86 23.15 4.25 0.37
C LEU A 86 24.56 3.97 0.94
N PRO A 87 25.60 4.69 0.47
CA PRO A 87 26.94 4.60 1.05
C PRO A 87 26.89 4.80 2.57
N ALA A 88 27.95 4.35 3.26
CA ALA A 88 28.08 4.32 4.72
C ALA A 88 27.20 5.35 5.47
N GLN A 89 26.50 4.86 6.51
CA GLN A 89 25.56 5.66 7.31
C GLN A 89 26.11 7.04 7.63
N ARG A 90 25.29 8.07 7.46
CA ARG A 90 25.70 9.46 7.67
C ARG A 90 26.25 9.60 9.09
N ASP A 91 27.34 10.35 9.21
CA ASP A 91 27.86 10.73 10.51
C ASP A 91 26.75 11.40 11.35
N PRO A 92 26.47 10.95 12.58
CA PRO A 92 25.33 11.45 13.34
C PRO A 92 25.40 12.96 13.67
N VAL A 93 26.60 13.55 13.75
CA VAL A 93 26.75 15.00 13.93
C VAL A 93 26.31 15.74 12.67
N VAL A 94 26.69 15.22 11.49
CA VAL A 94 26.22 15.77 10.20
C VAL A 94 24.71 15.59 10.05
N ALA A 95 24.16 14.44 10.43
CA ALA A 95 22.72 14.18 10.42
C ALA A 95 21.95 15.17 11.33
N ALA A 96 22.46 15.43 12.54
CA ALA A 96 21.89 16.42 13.44
C ALA A 96 21.92 17.85 12.86
N GLY A 97 23.02 18.21 12.18
CA GLY A 97 23.15 19.48 11.48
C GLY A 97 22.12 19.64 10.36
N LEU A 98 21.95 18.63 9.52
CA LEU A 98 20.94 18.61 8.44
C LEU A 98 19.53 18.75 9.01
N PHE A 99 19.20 17.95 10.03
CA PHE A 99 17.89 18.02 10.69
C PHE A 99 17.59 19.43 11.22
N ARG A 100 18.55 20.05 11.93
CA ARG A 100 18.40 21.41 12.47
C ARG A 100 18.16 22.43 11.35
N ALA A 101 18.94 22.35 10.26
CA ALA A 101 18.77 23.25 9.12
C ALA A 101 17.39 23.09 8.45
N CYS A 102 16.91 21.86 8.30
CA CYS A 102 15.58 21.60 7.75
C CYS A 102 14.46 22.15 8.63
N ARG A 103 14.56 22.00 9.96
CA ARG A 103 13.59 22.54 10.91
C ARG A 103 13.51 24.07 10.89
N LEU A 104 14.66 24.75 10.85
CA LEU A 104 14.71 26.20 10.75
C LEU A 104 14.12 26.69 9.43
N ALA A 105 14.46 26.05 8.31
CA ALA A 105 13.90 26.39 7.00
C ALA A 105 12.39 26.13 6.92
N LEU A 106 11.89 25.08 7.58
CA LEU A 106 10.45 24.80 7.65
C LEU A 106 9.73 25.84 8.51
N ALA A 107 10.30 26.23 9.66
CA ALA A 107 9.72 27.25 10.53
C ALA A 107 9.65 28.63 9.85
N ASP A 108 10.70 29.00 9.10
CA ASP A 108 10.73 30.23 8.30
C ASP A 108 9.61 30.26 7.26
N LEU A 109 9.36 29.13 6.57
CA LEU A 109 8.21 29.00 5.67
C LEU A 109 6.89 29.18 6.43
N LEU A 110 6.71 28.53 7.59
CA LEU A 110 5.48 28.65 8.38
C LEU A 110 5.21 30.08 8.88
N HIS A 111 6.24 30.85 9.23
CA HIS A 111 6.08 32.26 9.62
C HIS A 111 5.55 33.13 8.48
N ALA A 112 5.89 32.78 7.24
CA ALA A 112 5.45 33.52 6.05
C ALA A 112 4.07 33.08 5.51
N LEU A 113 3.47 32.01 6.04
CA LEU A 113 2.29 31.38 5.45
C LEU A 113 0.96 31.98 5.96
N PRO A 114 0.04 32.36 5.06
CA PRO A 114 -1.34 32.63 5.43
C PRO A 114 -2.09 31.31 5.77
N ASN A 115 -2.99 31.36 6.76
CA ASN A 115 -3.73 30.20 7.26
C ASN A 115 -4.50 29.41 6.17
N THR A 116 -4.85 30.03 5.04
CA THR A 116 -5.55 29.40 3.92
C THR A 116 -4.72 28.37 3.16
N ASP A 117 -3.38 28.43 3.25
CA ASP A 117 -2.50 27.51 2.52
C ASP A 117 -2.41 26.12 3.16
N LEU A 118 -2.90 25.96 4.40
CA LEU A 118 -2.89 24.68 5.12
C LEU A 118 -3.78 23.60 4.47
N GLU A 119 -4.77 24.00 3.68
CA GLU A 119 -5.66 23.09 2.94
C GLU A 119 -5.10 22.72 1.55
N ARG A 120 -3.97 23.30 1.12
CA ARG A 120 -3.29 22.86 -0.11
C ARG A 120 -2.90 21.39 0.01
N VAL A 121 -2.93 20.71 -1.13
CA VAL A 121 -2.71 19.26 -1.19
C VAL A 121 -1.52 18.90 -2.09
N GLY A 122 -0.91 17.76 -1.81
CA GLY A 122 -0.11 16.99 -2.77
C GLY A 122 -0.65 15.57 -2.88
N VAL A 123 -0.27 14.85 -3.93
CA VAL A 123 -0.66 13.44 -4.15
C VAL A 123 0.53 12.55 -3.84
N HIS A 124 0.53 11.90 -2.68
CA HIS A 124 1.57 10.96 -2.30
C HIS A 124 1.40 9.60 -2.98
N SER A 125 2.48 9.01 -3.49
CA SER A 125 2.41 7.75 -4.24
C SER A 125 1.81 6.60 -3.39
N ALA A 126 2.25 6.46 -2.13
CA ALA A 126 1.67 5.51 -1.18
C ALA A 126 0.34 5.98 -0.53
N PHE A 127 0.29 7.19 0.04
CA PHE A 127 -0.82 7.64 0.90
C PHE A 127 -1.96 8.39 0.16
N GLY A 128 -1.80 8.72 -1.12
CA GLY A 128 -2.78 9.49 -1.89
C GLY A 128 -2.79 10.97 -1.53
N ARG A 129 -3.94 11.64 -1.70
CA ARG A 129 -4.06 13.07 -1.40
C ARG A 129 -3.73 13.34 0.08
N MET A 130 -2.76 14.22 0.30
CA MET A 130 -2.29 14.67 1.61
C MET A 130 -2.40 16.19 1.68
N ARG A 131 -3.02 16.71 2.73
CA ARG A 131 -3.03 18.16 2.99
C ARG A 131 -1.70 18.60 3.60
N LEU A 132 -1.34 19.85 3.38
CA LEU A 132 -0.18 20.47 4.01
C LEU A 132 -0.22 20.33 5.54
N ALA A 133 -1.40 20.55 6.15
CA ALA A 133 -1.58 20.35 7.59
C ALA A 133 -1.21 18.94 8.05
N ASP A 134 -1.54 17.91 7.27
CA ASP A 134 -1.26 16.51 7.62
C ASP A 134 0.24 16.17 7.45
N ILE A 135 0.90 16.79 6.47
CA ILE A 135 2.36 16.71 6.29
C ILE A 135 3.09 17.33 7.48
N LEU A 136 2.66 18.51 7.93
CA LEU A 136 3.28 19.22 9.05
C LEU A 136 3.12 18.46 10.37
N ARG A 137 1.92 17.93 10.66
CA ARG A 137 1.69 17.03 11.80
C ARG A 137 2.60 15.81 11.75
N HIS A 138 2.71 15.18 10.58
CA HIS A 138 3.58 14.02 10.37
C HIS A 138 5.05 14.36 10.59
N CYS A 139 5.53 15.46 10.03
CA CYS A 139 6.88 15.94 10.19
C CYS A 139 7.23 16.16 11.67
N HIS A 140 6.36 16.79 12.45
CA HIS A 140 6.58 16.99 13.89
C HIS A 140 6.56 15.67 14.68
N GLY A 141 5.49 14.86 14.54
CA GLY A 141 5.32 13.63 15.31
C GLY A 141 6.36 12.55 15.00
N HIS A 142 6.79 12.43 13.73
CA HIS A 142 7.78 11.46 13.28
C HIS A 142 9.13 11.67 13.98
N ALA A 143 9.66 12.89 13.95
CA ALA A 143 10.97 13.17 14.52
C ALA A 143 10.99 12.98 16.04
N GLU A 144 9.96 13.43 16.76
CA GLU A 144 9.87 13.23 18.21
C GLU A 144 9.73 11.75 18.58
N HIS A 145 8.96 10.99 17.80
CA HIS A 145 8.82 9.55 17.97
C HIS A 145 10.18 8.85 17.86
N HIS A 146 10.96 9.12 16.82
CA HIS A 146 12.26 8.48 16.65
C HIS A 146 13.33 9.02 17.60
N ALA A 147 13.26 10.27 18.04
CA ALA A 147 14.14 10.78 19.09
C ALA A 147 13.97 10.03 20.42
N ARG A 148 12.74 9.64 20.77
CA ARG A 148 12.47 8.78 21.94
C ARG A 148 13.10 7.40 21.80
N GLN A 149 13.01 6.79 20.61
CA GLN A 149 13.67 5.50 20.32
C GLN A 149 15.19 5.60 20.45
N LEU A 150 15.81 6.67 19.91
CA LEU A 150 17.23 6.93 20.09
C LEU A 150 17.58 7.00 21.56
N ASN A 151 16.80 7.71 22.37
CA ASN A 151 17.04 7.86 23.81
C ASN A 151 16.68 6.62 24.66
N GLY A 152 16.18 5.54 24.05
CA GLY A 152 15.74 4.35 24.79
C GLY A 152 14.53 4.62 25.69
N VAL A 153 13.79 5.71 25.43
CA VAL A 153 12.55 6.02 26.13
C VAL A 153 11.48 5.10 25.57
N PRO A 154 10.79 4.29 26.40
CA PRO A 154 9.67 3.49 25.94
C PRO A 154 8.65 4.39 25.25
N LEU A 155 8.34 4.06 24.00
CA LEU A 155 7.33 4.80 23.26
C LEU A 155 5.98 4.54 23.91
N PRO A 156 5.11 5.56 24.06
CA PRO A 156 3.72 5.29 24.34
C PRO A 156 3.20 4.38 23.23
N THR A 157 2.55 3.28 23.60
CA THR A 157 1.91 2.39 22.64
C THR A 157 1.00 3.25 21.77
N PRO A 158 1.21 3.31 20.43
CA PRO A 158 0.34 4.09 19.57
C PRO A 158 -1.12 3.72 19.85
N ALA A 159 -2.05 4.69 19.87
CA ALA A 159 -3.47 4.40 20.08
C ALA A 159 -4.02 3.37 19.09
N TYR A 160 -3.39 3.23 17.91
CA TYR A 160 -3.70 2.18 16.93
C TYR A 160 -2.98 0.84 17.18
N ALA A 161 -1.87 0.82 17.92
CA ALA A 161 -1.08 -0.37 18.22
C ALA A 161 -1.52 -1.08 19.52
N ALA A 162 -2.31 -0.40 20.36
CA ALA A 162 -2.90 -0.98 21.57
C ALA A 162 -4.25 -1.69 21.32
N ALA A 163 -4.90 -1.42 20.19
CA ALA A 163 -6.06 -2.21 19.79
C ALA A 163 -5.52 -3.53 19.20
N PRO A 164 -5.80 -4.70 19.80
CA PRO A 164 -5.57 -5.95 19.08
C PRO A 164 -6.29 -5.85 17.73
N ASN A 165 -5.70 -6.43 16.68
CA ASN A 165 -6.36 -6.52 15.37
C ASN A 165 -7.81 -6.95 15.59
N ARG A 166 -8.74 -6.01 15.37
CA ARG A 166 -10.15 -6.31 15.54
C ARG A 166 -10.50 -7.25 14.40
N VAL A 167 -10.87 -8.48 14.75
CA VAL A 167 -11.40 -9.43 13.77
C VAL A 167 -12.70 -8.85 13.23
N LEU A 168 -12.67 -8.41 11.97
CA LEU A 168 -13.85 -7.86 11.29
C LEU A 168 -14.77 -8.99 10.82
N ALA A 169 -14.18 -10.01 10.21
CA ALA A 169 -14.86 -11.19 9.71
C ALA A 169 -13.90 -12.41 9.72
N ARG A 170 -14.47 -13.61 9.69
CA ARG A 170 -13.74 -14.85 9.42
C ARG A 170 -14.31 -15.45 8.14
N HIS A 171 -13.44 -15.77 7.19
CA HIS A 171 -13.79 -16.47 5.95
C HIS A 171 -13.19 -17.87 6.03
N ALA A 172 -14.02 -18.90 5.85
CA ALA A 172 -13.62 -20.30 6.01
C ALA A 172 -13.86 -21.09 4.73
N ALA A 173 -12.99 -22.06 4.48
CA ALA A 173 -13.13 -23.07 3.45
C ALA A 173 -12.68 -24.42 4.00
N THR A 174 -13.39 -25.48 3.65
CA THR A 174 -12.99 -26.87 3.92
C THR A 174 -12.47 -27.48 2.62
N VAL A 175 -11.23 -27.98 2.66
CA VAL A 175 -10.58 -28.64 1.53
C VAL A 175 -10.49 -30.13 1.82
N SER A 176 -11.08 -30.97 0.98
CA SER A 176 -11.13 -32.42 1.19
C SER A 176 -10.69 -33.19 -0.05
N TRP A 177 -9.72 -34.07 0.14
CA TRP A 177 -9.25 -35.04 -0.85
C TRP A 177 -9.37 -36.45 -0.28
N THR A 178 -9.66 -37.44 -1.12
CA THR A 178 -9.75 -38.85 -0.71
C THR A 178 -8.93 -39.71 -1.65
N ASN A 179 -8.11 -40.60 -1.08
CA ASN A 179 -7.35 -41.56 -1.85
C ASN A 179 -8.21 -42.77 -2.21
N HIS A 180 -8.50 -42.96 -3.49
CA HIS A 180 -9.24 -44.13 -3.98
C HIS A 180 -8.34 -45.28 -4.44
N ASP A 181 -7.02 -45.04 -4.58
CA ASP A 181 -6.03 -46.05 -4.96
C ASP A 181 -4.68 -45.81 -4.26
N PRO A 182 -4.53 -46.26 -3.00
CA PRO A 182 -3.28 -46.13 -2.26
C PRO A 182 -2.08 -46.82 -2.92
N ALA A 183 -2.32 -47.85 -3.74
CA ALA A 183 -1.25 -48.59 -4.41
C ALA A 183 -0.60 -47.77 -5.55
N ALA A 184 -1.26 -46.72 -6.04
CA ALA A 184 -0.74 -45.85 -7.10
C ALA A 184 0.51 -45.04 -6.69
N GLY A 185 0.87 -45.01 -5.41
CA GLY A 185 2.05 -44.28 -4.92
C GLY A 185 1.94 -42.79 -5.21
N THR A 186 2.82 -42.24 -6.05
CA THR A 186 2.79 -40.82 -6.45
C THR A 186 1.86 -40.50 -7.63
N ARG A 187 1.28 -41.53 -8.26
CA ARG A 187 0.40 -41.43 -9.45
C ARG A 187 -1.09 -41.40 -9.08
N TYR A 188 -1.44 -40.66 -8.03
CA TYR A 188 -2.83 -40.47 -7.61
C TYR A 188 -3.49 -39.26 -8.28
N SER A 189 -4.82 -39.22 -8.34
CA SER A 189 -5.56 -38.05 -8.83
C SER A 189 -5.46 -36.89 -7.85
N ARG A 190 -5.23 -35.68 -8.37
CA ARG A 190 -5.23 -34.42 -7.60
C ARG A 190 -6.62 -33.80 -7.50
N VAL A 191 -7.65 -34.42 -8.08
CA VAL A 191 -9.02 -33.95 -7.99
C VAL A 191 -9.50 -34.02 -6.53
N HIS A 192 -10.02 -32.89 -6.06
CA HIS A 192 -10.51 -32.71 -4.70
C HIS A 192 -11.65 -31.68 -4.68
N GLN A 193 -12.16 -31.34 -3.50
CA GLN A 193 -13.27 -30.40 -3.34
C GLN A 193 -12.93 -29.28 -2.36
N TRP A 194 -13.42 -28.08 -2.66
CA TRP A 194 -13.48 -26.95 -1.74
C TRP A 194 -14.93 -26.67 -1.38
N GLN A 195 -15.24 -26.65 -0.09
CA GLN A 195 -16.56 -26.31 0.41
C GLN A 195 -16.49 -25.01 1.21
N PHE A 196 -17.37 -24.06 0.88
CA PHE A 196 -17.50 -22.79 1.58
C PHE A 196 -18.66 -22.82 2.59
N ASP A 197 -18.66 -21.88 3.53
CA ASP A 197 -19.65 -21.74 4.61
C ASP A 197 -21.11 -21.67 4.14
N THR A 198 -21.34 -21.18 2.93
CA THR A 198 -22.65 -21.10 2.26
C THR A 198 -23.14 -22.43 1.67
N GLY A 199 -22.34 -23.49 1.74
CA GLY A 199 -22.64 -24.79 1.15
C GLY A 199 -22.24 -24.93 -0.33
N ILE A 200 -21.65 -23.89 -0.94
CA ILE A 200 -21.09 -23.95 -2.29
C ILE A 200 -19.91 -24.93 -2.29
N VAL A 201 -19.92 -25.86 -3.25
CA VAL A 201 -18.84 -26.83 -3.45
C VAL A 201 -18.22 -26.60 -4.82
N ILE A 202 -16.90 -26.40 -4.85
CA ILE A 202 -16.10 -26.24 -6.07
C ILE A 202 -15.25 -27.48 -6.27
N ARG A 203 -15.25 -28.02 -7.49
CA ARG A 203 -14.31 -29.06 -7.93
C ARG A 203 -12.94 -28.41 -8.15
N ALA A 204 -11.92 -28.94 -7.52
CA ALA A 204 -10.57 -28.41 -7.58
C ALA A 204 -9.55 -29.49 -7.97
N SER A 205 -8.42 -29.06 -8.53
CA SER A 205 -7.29 -29.91 -8.88
C SER A 205 -5.97 -29.16 -8.70
N ALA A 206 -4.84 -29.84 -8.81
CA ALA A 206 -3.59 -29.16 -9.13
C ALA A 206 -3.61 -28.67 -10.59
N SER A 207 -2.89 -27.59 -10.88
CA SER A 207 -2.75 -27.05 -12.23
C SER A 207 -2.09 -28.06 -13.18
N PRO A 208 -2.60 -28.23 -14.43
CA PRO A 208 -1.94 -29.02 -15.47
C PRO A 208 -0.51 -28.57 -15.78
N HIS A 209 -0.18 -27.29 -15.53
CA HIS A 209 1.16 -26.73 -15.70
C HIS A 209 2.18 -27.24 -14.66
N VAL A 210 1.68 -27.74 -13.52
CA VAL A 210 2.52 -28.25 -12.40
C VAL A 210 2.46 -29.78 -12.33
N VAL A 211 1.26 -30.35 -12.49
CA VAL A 211 0.99 -31.78 -12.47
C VAL A 211 0.38 -32.19 -13.81
N PRO A 212 1.03 -33.01 -14.64
CA PRO A 212 0.49 -33.39 -15.95
C PRO A 212 -0.81 -34.19 -15.88
N LEU A 213 -1.60 -34.10 -16.94
CA LEU A 213 -2.74 -34.98 -17.16
C LEU A 213 -2.29 -36.46 -17.29
N PRO A 214 -3.11 -37.44 -16.86
CA PRO A 214 -4.45 -37.30 -16.28
C PRO A 214 -4.44 -37.19 -14.74
N LEU A 215 -3.30 -36.87 -14.12
CA LEU A 215 -3.20 -36.77 -12.65
C LEU A 215 -3.82 -35.48 -12.12
N SER A 216 -3.85 -34.43 -12.94
CA SER A 216 -4.66 -33.21 -12.78
C SER A 216 -5.96 -33.29 -13.60
N ALA A 217 -6.81 -32.28 -13.48
CA ALA A 217 -8.02 -32.13 -14.27
C ALA A 217 -8.17 -30.68 -14.76
N GLU A 218 -8.42 -30.49 -16.05
CA GLU A 218 -8.68 -29.17 -16.69
C GLU A 218 -10.09 -28.63 -16.40
N ASP A 219 -11.01 -29.50 -15.97
CA ASP A 219 -12.40 -29.15 -15.64
C ASP A 219 -12.58 -28.73 -14.18
N ALA A 220 -11.48 -28.41 -13.49
CA ALA A 220 -11.43 -28.14 -12.07
C ALA A 220 -10.55 -26.92 -11.79
N VAL A 221 -10.96 -26.09 -10.82
CA VAL A 221 -10.22 -24.89 -10.43
C VAL A 221 -8.89 -25.30 -9.80
N ASP A 222 -7.79 -24.68 -10.24
CA ASP A 222 -6.50 -24.81 -9.56
C ASP A 222 -6.22 -23.65 -8.57
N PRO A 223 -5.33 -23.83 -7.57
CA PRO A 223 -5.04 -22.80 -6.58
C PRO A 223 -4.49 -21.52 -7.17
N GLU A 224 -3.66 -21.60 -8.21
CA GLU A 224 -3.05 -20.43 -8.85
C GLU A 224 -4.11 -19.58 -9.55
N GLU A 225 -5.00 -20.21 -10.34
CA GLU A 225 -6.15 -19.56 -10.97
C GLU A 225 -7.11 -18.96 -9.93
N ALA A 226 -7.35 -19.67 -8.82
CA ALA A 226 -8.22 -19.18 -7.75
C ALA A 226 -7.68 -17.90 -7.09
N VAL A 227 -6.36 -17.80 -6.89
CA VAL A 227 -5.73 -16.59 -6.33
C VAL A 227 -5.83 -15.41 -7.31
N VAL A 228 -5.60 -15.66 -8.62
CA VAL A 228 -5.78 -14.64 -9.67
C VAL A 228 -7.23 -14.15 -9.70
N ALA A 229 -8.19 -15.07 -9.68
CA ALA A 229 -9.61 -14.75 -9.67
C ALA A 229 -10.03 -13.96 -8.40
N ALA A 230 -9.51 -14.34 -7.23
CA ALA A 230 -9.77 -13.62 -5.98
C ALA A 230 -9.21 -12.19 -5.99
N ALA A 231 -8.01 -12.00 -6.54
CA ALA A 231 -7.40 -10.68 -6.68
C ALA A 231 -8.20 -9.78 -7.65
N ALA A 232 -8.57 -10.32 -8.82
CA ALA A 232 -9.40 -9.64 -9.81
C ALA A 232 -10.77 -9.26 -9.23
N SER A 233 -11.45 -10.21 -8.57
CA SER A 233 -12.77 -10.00 -7.97
C SER A 233 -12.76 -8.94 -6.86
N CYS A 234 -11.76 -8.96 -5.98
CA CYS A 234 -11.66 -7.95 -4.93
C CYS A 234 -11.40 -6.54 -5.50
N HIS A 235 -10.59 -6.43 -6.56
CA HIS A 235 -10.40 -5.17 -7.27
C HIS A 235 -11.68 -4.70 -7.95
N LEU A 236 -12.36 -5.57 -8.71
CA LEU A 236 -13.66 -5.33 -9.33
C LEU A 236 -14.65 -4.71 -8.34
N LEU A 237 -14.86 -5.36 -7.20
CA LEU A 237 -15.84 -4.91 -6.19
C LEU A 237 -15.53 -3.50 -5.68
N THR A 238 -14.24 -3.20 -5.54
CA THR A 238 -13.78 -1.91 -5.05
C THR A 238 -13.91 -0.81 -6.12
N VAL A 239 -13.58 -1.11 -7.38
CA VAL A 239 -13.75 -0.19 -8.51
C VAL A 239 -15.22 0.19 -8.68
N LEU A 240 -16.13 -0.80 -8.67
CA LEU A 240 -17.56 -0.55 -8.82
C LEU A 240 -18.11 0.37 -7.72
N TRP A 241 -17.71 0.13 -6.47
CA TRP A 241 -18.11 0.98 -5.35
C TRP A 241 -17.58 2.42 -5.47
N LEU A 242 -16.31 2.59 -5.83
CA LEU A 242 -15.69 3.91 -6.02
C LEU A 242 -16.32 4.67 -7.18
N ALA A 243 -16.54 4.00 -8.30
CA ALA A 243 -17.13 4.61 -9.49
C ALA A 243 -18.54 5.13 -9.18
N GLN A 244 -19.36 4.33 -8.49
CA GLN A 244 -20.71 4.73 -8.10
C GLN A 244 -20.70 5.91 -7.12
N LYS A 245 -19.74 5.96 -6.19
CA LYS A 245 -19.55 7.10 -5.29
C LYS A 245 -19.15 8.38 -6.04
N ALA A 246 -18.44 8.25 -7.16
CA ALA A 246 -18.07 9.34 -8.05
C ALA A 246 -19.17 9.70 -9.07
N GLY A 247 -20.32 9.02 -9.05
CA GLY A 247 -21.44 9.28 -9.96
C GLY A 247 -21.37 8.57 -11.32
N PHE A 248 -20.43 7.63 -11.49
CA PHE A 248 -20.34 6.79 -12.68
C PHE A 248 -21.00 5.43 -12.43
N PHE A 249 -21.85 4.99 -13.37
CA PHE A 249 -22.64 3.77 -13.22
C PHE A 249 -22.17 2.73 -14.23
N ALA A 250 -21.44 1.71 -13.77
CA ALA A 250 -20.96 0.63 -14.64
C ALA A 250 -22.12 -0.30 -15.06
N LEU A 251 -22.18 -0.67 -16.33
CA LEU A 251 -23.12 -1.64 -16.88
C LEU A 251 -22.55 -3.05 -16.92
N SER A 252 -21.27 -3.17 -17.31
CA SER A 252 -20.55 -4.43 -17.32
C SER A 252 -19.10 -4.22 -16.92
N TYR A 253 -18.50 -5.24 -16.33
CA TYR A 253 -17.09 -5.31 -16.00
C TYR A 253 -16.59 -6.70 -16.39
N THR A 254 -15.54 -6.74 -17.20
CA THR A 254 -14.82 -7.99 -17.52
C THR A 254 -13.34 -7.77 -17.22
N ASP A 255 -12.72 -8.69 -16.48
CA ASP A 255 -11.27 -8.68 -16.26
C ASP A 255 -10.64 -9.93 -16.85
N ARG A 256 -9.70 -9.73 -17.77
CA ARG A 256 -8.87 -10.80 -18.35
C ARG A 256 -7.56 -10.92 -17.57
N ALA A 257 -7.69 -11.23 -16.28
CA ALA A 257 -6.58 -11.33 -15.36
C ALA A 257 -5.74 -12.60 -15.62
N TRP A 258 -4.44 -12.52 -15.33
CA TRP A 258 -3.53 -13.66 -15.38
C TRP A 258 -2.44 -13.56 -14.31
N GLY A 259 -1.86 -14.71 -13.95
CA GLY A 259 -0.75 -14.82 -13.00
C GLY A 259 0.42 -15.58 -13.60
N GLU A 260 1.64 -15.29 -13.15
CA GLU A 260 2.86 -15.96 -13.61
C GLU A 260 3.52 -16.70 -12.45
N LEU A 261 3.63 -18.03 -12.57
CA LEU A 261 4.35 -18.87 -11.64
C LEU A 261 5.79 -19.06 -12.15
N VAL A 262 6.78 -18.78 -11.31
CA VAL A 262 8.20 -18.91 -11.65
C VAL A 262 8.90 -19.94 -10.77
N ALA A 263 10.02 -20.48 -11.26
CA ALA A 263 10.95 -21.22 -10.42
C ALA A 263 11.87 -20.23 -9.70
N ASP A 264 11.98 -20.37 -8.39
CA ASP A 264 12.81 -19.52 -7.55
C ASP A 264 14.27 -20.01 -7.56
N VAL A 265 15.21 -19.12 -7.23
CA VAL A 265 16.66 -19.40 -7.24
C VAL A 265 17.06 -20.48 -6.22
N ASP A 266 16.31 -20.61 -5.14
CA ASP A 266 16.48 -21.62 -4.10
C ASP A 266 15.84 -22.98 -4.45
N GLY A 267 15.29 -23.12 -5.67
CA GLY A 267 14.59 -24.32 -6.13
C GLY A 267 13.11 -24.36 -5.76
N GLY A 268 12.58 -23.31 -5.12
CA GLY A 268 11.16 -23.12 -4.87
C GLY A 268 10.36 -22.79 -6.14
N ARG A 269 9.05 -22.59 -5.95
CA ARG A 269 8.18 -21.98 -6.96
C ARG A 269 7.28 -20.96 -6.28
N SER A 270 7.11 -19.81 -6.92
CA SER A 270 6.29 -18.74 -6.39
C SER A 270 5.47 -18.08 -7.50
N LEU A 271 4.28 -17.59 -7.12
CA LEU A 271 3.52 -16.68 -7.98
C LEU A 271 4.28 -15.36 -8.00
N HIS A 272 4.87 -15.00 -9.13
CA HIS A 272 5.78 -13.86 -9.26
C HIS A 272 5.02 -12.54 -9.47
N ARG A 273 3.94 -12.57 -10.25
CA ARG A 273 3.07 -11.40 -10.47
C ARG A 273 1.66 -11.81 -10.88
N ILE A 274 0.72 -10.91 -10.64
CA ILE A 274 -0.64 -10.97 -11.18
C ILE A 274 -0.87 -9.68 -11.98
N VAL A 275 -1.52 -9.79 -13.13
CA VAL A 275 -1.91 -8.65 -13.97
C VAL A 275 -3.41 -8.68 -14.17
N LEU A 276 -4.06 -7.58 -13.81
CA LEU A 276 -5.49 -7.33 -14.02
C LEU A 276 -5.68 -6.49 -15.26
N ARG A 277 -6.62 -6.86 -16.12
CA ARG A 277 -6.97 -6.18 -17.37
C ARG A 277 -8.49 -5.92 -17.41
N PRO A 278 -8.97 -4.97 -16.58
CA PRO A 278 -10.38 -4.63 -16.54
C PRO A 278 -10.81 -3.86 -17.79
N SER A 279 -11.99 -4.21 -18.30
CA SER A 279 -12.77 -3.48 -19.30
C SER A 279 -14.16 -3.23 -18.74
N ILE A 280 -14.61 -1.97 -18.78
CA ILE A 280 -15.84 -1.51 -18.14
C ILE A 280 -16.67 -0.73 -19.15
N SER A 281 -17.96 -1.08 -19.28
CA SER A 281 -18.93 -0.26 -19.99
C SER A 281 -19.77 0.56 -19.02
N TRP A 282 -20.25 1.73 -19.47
CA TRP A 282 -20.85 2.73 -18.59
C TRP A 282 -22.25 3.11 -19.05
N HIS A 283 -23.14 3.35 -18.09
CA HIS A 283 -24.45 3.91 -18.34
C HIS A 283 -24.38 5.44 -18.31
N GLY A 284 -24.76 6.09 -19.42
CA GLY A 284 -24.77 7.54 -19.52
C GLY A 284 -23.35 8.12 -19.58
N LEU A 285 -22.96 8.89 -18.56
CA LEU A 285 -21.65 9.53 -18.51
C LEU A 285 -20.57 8.50 -18.13
N ALA A 286 -19.54 8.39 -18.97
CA ALA A 286 -18.34 7.62 -18.67
C ALA A 286 -17.26 8.51 -18.04
N PRO A 287 -16.41 7.97 -17.14
CA PRO A 287 -15.24 8.68 -16.65
C PRO A 287 -14.26 8.95 -17.80
N THR A 288 -13.53 10.06 -17.69
CA THR A 288 -12.34 10.30 -18.52
C THR A 288 -11.27 9.23 -18.24
N ALA A 289 -10.29 9.12 -19.14
CA ALA A 289 -9.19 8.17 -18.96
C ALA A 289 -8.42 8.40 -17.64
N GLN A 290 -8.26 9.66 -17.22
CA GLN A 290 -7.59 9.99 -15.96
C GLN A 290 -8.45 9.62 -14.75
N GLU A 291 -9.75 9.94 -14.75
CA GLU A 291 -10.66 9.57 -13.67
C GLU A 291 -10.75 8.05 -13.52
N LEU A 292 -10.79 7.31 -14.64
CA LEU A 292 -10.79 5.85 -14.63
C LEU A 292 -9.47 5.28 -14.06
N ALA A 293 -8.33 5.87 -14.44
CA ALA A 293 -7.04 5.49 -13.88
C ALA A 293 -6.99 5.75 -12.36
N ASP A 294 -7.50 6.90 -11.91
CA ASP A 294 -7.56 7.26 -10.48
C ASP A 294 -8.46 6.30 -9.69
N LEU A 295 -9.61 5.93 -10.25
CA LEU A 295 -10.51 4.92 -9.67
C LEU A 295 -9.80 3.57 -9.51
N HIS A 296 -9.13 3.08 -10.56
CA HIS A 296 -8.40 1.81 -10.51
C HIS A 296 -7.21 1.84 -9.54
N HIS A 297 -6.48 2.96 -9.49
CA HIS A 297 -5.36 3.14 -8.56
C HIS A 297 -5.86 3.18 -7.11
N GLN A 298 -6.97 3.89 -6.83
CA GLN A 298 -7.57 3.87 -5.51
C GLN A 298 -8.10 2.47 -5.14
N ALA A 299 -8.79 1.80 -6.06
CA ALA A 299 -9.29 0.44 -5.84
C ALA A 299 -8.18 -0.55 -5.51
N HIS A 300 -7.04 -0.46 -6.21
CA HIS A 300 -5.88 -1.29 -5.93
C HIS A 300 -5.35 -1.09 -4.49
N ARG A 301 -5.34 0.15 -3.98
CA ARG A 301 -4.91 0.46 -2.61
C ARG A 301 -5.86 -0.03 -1.52
N GLU A 302 -7.14 -0.15 -1.84
CA GLU A 302 -8.20 -0.59 -0.91
C GLU A 302 -8.48 -2.11 -1.00
N CYS A 303 -8.03 -2.77 -2.08
CA CYS A 303 -8.18 -4.21 -2.30
C CYS A 303 -7.48 -5.04 -1.21
N TYR A 304 -8.26 -5.73 -0.38
CA TYR A 304 -7.73 -6.54 0.72
C TYR A 304 -6.84 -7.68 0.22
N ILE A 305 -7.19 -8.30 -0.92
CA ILE A 305 -6.43 -9.42 -1.49
C ILE A 305 -5.08 -8.94 -2.00
N ALA A 306 -5.03 -7.88 -2.81
CA ALA A 306 -3.77 -7.34 -3.33
C ALA A 306 -2.80 -6.92 -2.21
N ARG A 307 -3.33 -6.34 -1.11
CA ARG A 307 -2.54 -5.97 0.07
C ARG A 307 -2.03 -7.16 0.89
N SER A 308 -2.62 -8.34 0.72
CA SER A 308 -2.29 -9.55 1.49
C SER A 308 -1.31 -10.46 0.75
N LEU A 309 -1.16 -10.29 -0.56
CA LEU A 309 -0.27 -11.09 -1.38
C LEU A 309 1.15 -10.53 -1.34
N ARG A 310 2.14 -11.42 -1.39
CA ARG A 310 3.56 -11.05 -1.52
C ARG A 310 3.92 -10.63 -2.95
N CYS A 311 3.25 -11.20 -3.94
CA CYS A 311 3.51 -10.88 -5.34
C CYS A 311 2.83 -9.57 -5.74
N PRO A 312 3.48 -8.73 -6.56
CA PRO A 312 2.85 -7.54 -7.10
C PRO A 312 1.60 -7.89 -7.92
N VAL A 313 0.53 -7.13 -7.70
CA VAL A 313 -0.69 -7.13 -8.52
C VAL A 313 -0.70 -5.83 -9.33
N MET A 314 -0.63 -5.93 -10.65
CA MET A 314 -0.59 -4.78 -11.55
C MET A 314 -1.94 -4.60 -12.25
N VAL A 315 -2.31 -3.37 -12.56
CA VAL A 315 -3.55 -3.06 -13.28
C VAL A 315 -3.22 -2.41 -14.61
N GLU A 316 -3.54 -3.11 -15.70
CA GLU A 316 -3.45 -2.64 -17.08
C GLU A 316 -4.86 -2.32 -17.57
N ALA A 317 -5.42 -1.21 -17.06
CA ALA A 317 -6.76 -0.78 -17.47
C ALA A 317 -6.73 -0.25 -18.90
N THR A 318 -7.61 -0.77 -19.76
CA THR A 318 -7.83 -0.24 -21.11
C THR A 318 -9.09 0.61 -21.11
N ALA A 319 -8.98 1.88 -21.55
CA ALA A 319 -10.15 2.74 -21.71
C ALA A 319 -10.99 2.24 -22.88
N GLN A 320 -12.04 1.48 -22.61
CA GLN A 320 -13.09 1.20 -23.59
C GLN A 320 -14.32 2.00 -23.18
N VAL A 321 -14.60 3.09 -23.90
CA VAL A 321 -15.82 3.87 -23.73
C VAL A 321 -16.80 3.42 -24.81
N GLU A 322 -17.58 2.38 -24.52
CA GLU A 322 -18.79 2.10 -25.30
C GLU A 322 -19.97 2.78 -24.59
N ALA A 323 -20.40 3.92 -25.12
CA ALA A 323 -21.67 4.52 -24.76
C ALA A 323 -22.78 3.76 -25.50
N THR A 324 -23.59 2.98 -24.78
CA THR A 324 -24.83 2.43 -25.35
C THR A 324 -25.80 3.58 -25.62
N ALA A 325 -26.15 3.79 -26.89
CA ALA A 325 -27.19 4.70 -27.31
C ALA A 325 -28.53 4.34 -26.63
N GLN A 326 -29.28 5.36 -26.21
CA GLN A 326 -30.60 5.19 -25.60
C GLN A 326 -31.53 4.43 -26.55
N VAL A 327 -32.14 3.36 -26.05
CA VAL A 327 -33.26 2.70 -26.72
C VAL A 327 -34.45 3.68 -26.63
N GLU A 328 -34.80 4.30 -27.75
CA GLU A 328 -36.04 5.07 -27.88
C GLU A 328 -37.23 4.15 -27.53
N ALA A 329 -38.00 4.55 -26.52
CA ALA A 329 -39.26 3.94 -26.19
C ALA A 329 -40.21 4.11 -27.38
N THR A 330 -40.52 3.02 -28.05
CA THR A 330 -41.62 2.97 -29.02
C THR A 330 -42.93 2.99 -28.23
N GLU A 331 -43.66 4.10 -28.31
CA GLU A 331 -45.05 4.18 -27.84
C GLU A 331 -45.93 3.21 -28.66
N PRO A 332 -46.88 2.51 -28.03
CA PRO A 332 -47.76 1.59 -28.74
C PRO A 332 -48.83 2.37 -29.51
N SER A 333 -49.02 2.00 -30.78
CA SER A 333 -50.21 2.37 -31.58
C SER A 333 -51.35 1.38 -31.37
#